data_AF-A0A2P4X2C3-F1
#
_entry.id   AF-A0A2P4X2C3-F1
#
_cell.length_a   1.000
_cell.length_b   1.000
_cell.length_c   1.000
_cell.angle_alpha   90.00
_cell.angle_beta   90.00
_cell.angle_gamma   90.00
#
_symmetry.space_group_name_H-M   'P 1'
#
loop_
_entity.id
_entity.type
_entity.pdbx_description
1 polymer ?
#
loop_
_entity_poly.entity_id
_entity_poly.type
_entity_poly.pdbx_seq_one_letter_code
_entity_poly.pdbx_strand_id
1 'polypeptide(L)'
;MAMKRLSMLRLPTYSEDMEMRRFLELKLVMSYDRKDLKYKECWFAVHSEWMNRWVEFVGKGGPEPGPITNHELLDPGFALGDDPNRIAFVRPGLEITKDFRFVTPMVWSVLAALHGPGDAPPIARFILDIYSEAPEDVSEVLHEAKVQATGLATSLREKCQVENK
;
A
#
# COMPACT_ATOMS: atom_id res chain seq x y z
N MET A 1 -28.47 27.44 43.82
CA MET A 1 -27.70 27.42 42.56
C MET A 1 -26.28 26.97 42.86
N ALA A 2 -25.86 25.83 42.35
CA ALA A 2 -24.48 25.37 42.43
C ALA A 2 -24.08 24.73 41.10
N MET A 3 -23.60 25.54 40.15
CA MET A 3 -22.85 25.04 39.01
C MET A 3 -21.47 24.61 39.52
N LYS A 4 -21.31 23.32 39.83
CA LYS A 4 -19.98 22.71 39.95
C LYS A 4 -19.28 22.89 38.60
N ARG A 5 -18.17 23.61 38.60
CA ARG A 5 -17.20 23.63 37.49
C ARG A 5 -16.91 22.19 37.09
N LEU A 6 -17.44 21.76 35.94
CA LEU A 6 -16.92 20.62 35.20
C LEU A 6 -15.50 21.01 34.81
N SER A 7 -14.52 20.51 35.57
CA SER A 7 -13.12 20.53 35.16
C SER A 7 -13.05 19.94 33.76
N MET A 8 -12.53 20.71 32.80
CA MET A 8 -12.18 20.24 31.47
C MET A 8 -11.23 19.06 31.63
N LEU A 9 -11.74 17.83 31.55
CA LEU A 9 -10.92 16.64 31.38
C LEU A 9 -10.26 16.82 30.01
N ARG A 10 -9.00 17.25 29.99
CA ARG A 10 -8.17 17.14 28.79
C ARG A 10 -8.05 15.65 28.51
N LEU A 11 -8.72 15.19 27.46
CA LEU A 11 -8.49 13.84 26.95
C LEU A 11 -7.01 13.75 26.56
N PRO A 12 -6.34 12.64 26.87
CA PRO A 12 -4.98 12.43 26.41
C PRO A 12 -4.98 12.53 24.88
N THR A 13 -4.05 13.34 24.37
CA THR A 13 -3.81 13.43 22.93
C THR A 13 -2.67 12.49 22.61
N TYR A 14 -2.70 11.85 21.45
CA TYR A 14 -1.66 10.92 21.02
C TYR A 14 -0.96 11.47 19.78
N SER A 15 0.31 11.10 19.61
CA SER A 15 1.08 11.27 18.38
C SER A 15 1.61 9.92 17.93
N GLU A 16 1.94 9.82 16.64
CA GLU A 16 2.55 8.61 16.09
C GLU A 16 4.09 8.70 16.22
N ASP A 17 4.69 7.68 16.83
CA ASP A 17 6.13 7.45 16.81
C ASP A 17 6.54 7.02 15.39
N MET A 18 7.07 7.99 14.65
CA MET A 18 7.45 7.78 13.25
C MET A 18 8.65 6.85 13.09
N GLU A 19 9.55 6.75 14.08
CA GLU A 19 10.69 5.83 14.00
C GLU A 19 10.21 4.39 14.18
N MET A 20 9.34 4.16 15.18
CA MET A 20 8.68 2.87 15.37
C MET A 20 7.83 2.50 14.16
N ARG A 21 7.09 3.46 13.60
CA ARG A 21 6.25 3.27 12.40
C ARG A 21 7.08 2.77 11.22
N ARG A 22 8.18 3.45 10.89
CA ARG A 22 9.10 3.08 9.80
C ARG A 22 9.68 1.69 10.00
N PHE A 23 10.14 1.39 11.21
CA PHE A 23 10.73 0.09 11.56
C PHE A 23 9.71 -1.06 11.43
N LEU A 24 8.54 -0.91 12.03
CA LEU A 24 7.49 -1.94 12.00
C LEU A 24 6.97 -2.15 10.58
N GLU A 25 6.84 -1.09 9.80
CA GLU A 25 6.36 -1.16 8.42
C GLU A 25 7.33 -1.91 7.52
N LEU A 26 8.63 -1.57 7.57
CA LEU A 26 9.66 -2.31 6.83
C LEU A 26 9.65 -3.80 7.21
N LYS A 27 9.61 -4.09 8.51
CA LYS A 27 9.57 -5.47 9.02
C LYS A 27 8.33 -6.22 8.51
N LEU A 28 7.17 -5.57 8.51
CA LEU A 28 5.92 -6.16 8.06
C LEU A 28 5.97 -6.48 6.57
N VAL A 29 6.36 -5.52 5.73
CA VAL A 29 6.47 -5.70 4.28
C VAL A 29 7.45 -6.83 3.94
N MET A 30 8.64 -6.83 4.54
CA MET A 30 9.64 -7.88 4.31
C MET A 30 9.16 -9.27 4.73
N SER A 31 8.27 -9.39 5.74
CA SER A 31 7.72 -10.68 6.16
C SER A 31 6.78 -11.32 5.14
N TYR A 32 6.23 -10.52 4.21
CA TYR A 32 5.30 -10.95 3.16
C TYR A 32 5.88 -10.85 1.75
N ASP A 33 7.11 -10.36 1.62
CA ASP A 33 7.85 -10.30 0.35
C ASP A 33 8.42 -11.68 0.00
N ARG A 34 7.58 -12.48 -0.66
CA ARG A 34 7.89 -13.85 -1.08
C ARG A 34 8.40 -13.85 -2.52
N LYS A 35 9.25 -14.83 -2.84
CA LYS A 35 9.79 -15.03 -4.19
C LYS A 35 8.86 -15.86 -5.09
N ASP A 36 7.82 -16.43 -4.50
CA ASP A 36 6.87 -17.34 -5.11
C ASP A 36 5.44 -17.04 -4.64
N LEU A 37 4.48 -17.32 -5.52
CA LEU A 37 3.06 -17.17 -5.28
C LEU A 37 2.41 -18.51 -4.98
N LYS A 38 1.36 -18.50 -4.15
CA LYS A 38 0.46 -19.64 -3.99
C LYS A 38 -0.42 -19.78 -5.22
N TYR A 39 -1.03 -20.96 -5.36
CA TYR A 39 -2.03 -21.22 -6.40
C TYR A 39 -3.12 -20.13 -6.41
N LYS A 40 -3.41 -19.57 -7.59
CA LYS A 40 -4.36 -18.46 -7.84
C LYS A 40 -4.00 -17.08 -7.28
N GLU A 41 -2.81 -16.89 -6.70
CA GLU A 41 -2.34 -15.53 -6.39
C GLU A 41 -1.83 -14.82 -7.66
N CYS A 42 -1.82 -13.49 -7.64
CA CYS A 42 -1.25 -12.64 -8.69
C CYS A 42 -0.11 -11.77 -8.14
N TRP A 43 0.83 -11.41 -9.01
CA TRP A 43 1.79 -10.33 -8.78
C TRP A 43 1.14 -8.99 -9.04
N PHE A 44 1.53 -7.97 -8.29
CA PHE A 44 1.04 -6.59 -8.43
C PHE A 44 2.20 -5.67 -8.79
N ALA A 45 2.06 -4.90 -9.87
CA ALA A 45 3.07 -3.93 -10.25
C ALA A 45 2.94 -2.64 -9.42
N VAL A 46 4.06 -2.16 -8.90
CA VAL A 46 4.19 -0.87 -8.22
C VAL A 46 5.26 -0.06 -8.94
N HIS A 47 4.94 1.16 -9.34
CA HIS A 47 5.87 2.06 -10.03
C HIS A 47 7.14 2.30 -9.19
N SER A 48 8.31 2.25 -9.85
CA SER A 48 9.62 2.36 -9.18
C SER A 48 9.79 3.66 -8.41
N GLU A 49 9.24 4.78 -8.90
CA GLU A 49 9.34 6.05 -8.20
C GLU A 49 8.60 6.04 -6.86
N TRP A 50 7.41 5.43 -6.80
CA TRP A 50 6.69 5.26 -5.55
C TRP A 50 7.46 4.34 -4.59
N MET A 51 8.00 3.23 -5.11
CA MET A 51 8.84 2.32 -4.31
C MET A 51 10.09 3.03 -3.76
N ASN A 52 10.72 3.91 -4.53
CA ASN A 52 11.89 4.67 -4.08
C ASN A 52 11.53 5.62 -2.93
N ARG A 53 10.38 6.31 -3.01
CA ARG A 53 9.86 7.15 -1.92
C ARG A 53 9.57 6.31 -0.68
N TRP A 54 8.98 5.14 -0.84
CA TRP A 54 8.72 4.22 0.27
C TRP A 54 10.01 3.74 0.94
N VAL A 55 11.03 3.35 0.16
CA VAL A 55 12.35 2.97 0.68
C VAL A 55 13.03 4.13 1.40
N GLU A 56 12.89 5.36 0.90
CA GLU A 56 13.39 6.56 1.57
C GLU A 56 12.69 6.81 2.91
N PHE A 57 11.36 6.65 2.95
CA PHE A 57 10.56 6.74 4.18
C PHE A 57 11.06 5.75 5.23
N VAL A 58 11.05 4.45 4.92
CA VAL A 58 11.32 3.40 5.92
C VAL A 58 12.80 3.21 6.22
N GLY A 59 13.69 3.52 5.28
CA GLY A 59 15.12 3.23 5.38
C GLY A 59 16.01 4.44 5.69
N LYS A 60 15.57 5.66 5.33
CA LYS A 60 16.38 6.89 5.46
C LYS A 60 15.70 7.99 6.28
N GLY A 61 14.50 7.72 6.78
CA GLY A 61 13.73 8.68 7.54
C GLY A 61 13.15 9.81 6.70
N GLY A 62 12.90 9.57 5.41
CA GLY A 62 12.23 10.50 4.52
C GLY A 62 10.76 10.77 4.89
N PRO A 63 10.07 11.61 4.11
CA PRO A 63 8.64 11.83 4.26
C PRO A 63 7.84 10.58 3.86
N GLU A 64 6.57 10.51 4.26
CA GLU A 64 5.68 9.46 3.77
C GLU A 64 5.57 9.47 2.24
N PRO A 65 5.52 8.30 1.58
CA PRO A 65 5.42 8.22 0.13
C PRO A 65 4.05 8.70 -0.40
N GLY A 66 3.04 8.79 0.47
CA GLY A 66 1.66 9.05 0.06
C GLY A 66 1.05 7.89 -0.75
N PRO A 67 -0.14 8.08 -1.33
CA PRO A 67 -0.86 7.02 -2.04
C PRO A 67 -0.05 6.40 -3.18
N ILE A 68 -0.29 5.12 -3.46
CA ILE A 68 0.39 4.41 -4.56
C ILE A 68 0.09 5.09 -5.90
N THR A 69 1.13 5.37 -6.69
CA THR A 69 1.01 6.06 -7.98
C THR A 69 1.52 5.16 -9.10
N ASN A 70 0.62 4.61 -9.93
CA ASN A 70 0.94 3.70 -11.04
C ASN A 70 0.66 4.30 -12.43
N HIS A 71 0.25 5.56 -12.53
CA HIS A 71 -0.22 6.20 -13.77
C HIS A 71 0.80 6.12 -14.91
N GLU A 72 2.09 6.30 -14.60
CA GLU A 72 3.18 6.22 -15.58
C GLU A 72 3.37 4.83 -16.20
N LEU A 73 2.81 3.78 -15.58
CA LEU A 73 2.82 2.43 -16.14
C LEU A 73 1.67 2.21 -17.13
N LEU A 74 0.63 3.04 -17.07
CA LEU A 74 -0.56 2.91 -17.90
C LEU A 74 -0.29 3.45 -19.31
N ASP A 75 -1.04 2.95 -20.27
CA ASP A 75 -1.09 3.53 -21.61
C ASP A 75 -1.52 5.01 -21.50
N PRO A 76 -0.86 5.96 -22.21
CA PRO A 76 -1.28 7.37 -22.23
C PRO A 76 -2.76 7.59 -22.60
N GLY A 77 -3.38 6.67 -23.36
CA GLY A 77 -4.81 6.71 -23.69
C GLY A 77 -5.73 6.10 -22.63
N PHE A 78 -5.19 5.59 -21.52
CA PHE A 78 -5.96 4.97 -20.46
C PHE A 78 -6.71 6.03 -19.65
N ALA A 79 -7.99 6.22 -19.96
CA ALA A 79 -8.88 7.01 -19.13
C ALA A 79 -9.09 6.31 -17.77
N LEU A 80 -8.76 7.01 -16.69
CA LEU A 80 -9.20 6.65 -15.34
C LEU A 80 -10.73 6.63 -15.35
N GLY A 81 -11.30 5.44 -15.23
CA GLY A 81 -12.75 5.23 -15.17
C GLY A 81 -13.18 4.91 -13.74
N ASP A 82 -14.50 4.89 -13.51
CA ASP A 82 -15.08 4.61 -12.20
C ASP A 82 -15.00 3.12 -11.80
N ASP A 83 -14.62 2.23 -12.72
CA ASP A 83 -14.52 0.79 -12.46
C ASP A 83 -13.12 0.44 -11.90
N PRO A 84 -13.00 0.14 -10.60
CA PRO A 84 -11.72 -0.23 -9.98
C PRO A 84 -11.22 -1.61 -10.42
N ASN A 85 -12.07 -2.43 -11.06
CA ASN A 85 -11.74 -3.76 -11.55
C ASN A 85 -11.35 -3.78 -13.04
N ARG A 86 -11.37 -2.64 -13.72
CA ARG A 86 -11.01 -2.57 -15.13
C ARG A 86 -9.58 -3.05 -15.33
N ILE A 87 -9.39 -3.95 -16.29
CA ILE A 87 -8.07 -4.40 -16.71
C ILE A 87 -7.24 -3.19 -17.16
N ALA A 88 -6.13 -2.97 -16.45
CA ALA A 88 -5.20 -1.89 -16.75
C ALA A 88 -4.41 -2.22 -18.03
N PHE A 89 -4.53 -1.34 -19.03
CA PHE A 89 -3.67 -1.35 -20.21
C PHE A 89 -2.38 -0.61 -19.88
N VAL A 90 -1.27 -1.30 -20.05
CA VAL A 90 0.07 -0.79 -19.72
C VAL A 90 0.79 -0.28 -20.95
N ARG A 91 1.64 0.74 -20.79
CA ARG A 91 2.47 1.23 -21.90
C ARG A 91 3.48 0.15 -22.36
N PRO A 92 3.84 0.10 -23.65
CA PRO A 92 4.86 -0.83 -24.13
C PRO A 92 6.26 -0.46 -23.64
N GLY A 93 7.17 -1.45 -23.58
CA GLY A 93 8.59 -1.26 -23.25
C GLY A 93 8.93 -1.07 -21.76
N LEU A 94 8.03 -1.44 -20.84
CA LEU A 94 8.27 -1.43 -19.39
C LEU A 94 9.17 -2.59 -18.98
N GLU A 95 10.15 -2.29 -18.14
CA GLU A 95 11.12 -3.26 -17.63
C GLU A 95 10.97 -3.43 -16.11
N ILE A 96 10.95 -4.69 -15.64
CA ILE A 96 10.97 -5.01 -14.21
C ILE A 96 12.25 -4.44 -13.60
N THR A 97 12.15 -3.91 -12.38
CA THR A 97 13.18 -3.23 -11.59
C THR A 97 13.58 -1.83 -12.03
N LYS A 98 13.41 -1.49 -13.31
CA LYS A 98 13.64 -0.15 -13.84
C LYS A 98 12.38 0.71 -13.68
N ASP A 99 11.28 0.30 -14.29
CA ASP A 99 10.05 1.08 -14.31
C ASP A 99 9.09 0.70 -13.18
N PHE A 100 9.09 -0.56 -12.77
CA PHE A 100 8.24 -1.07 -11.70
C PHE A 100 8.85 -2.25 -10.95
N ARG A 101 8.25 -2.59 -9.81
CA ARG A 101 8.51 -3.84 -9.08
C ARG A 101 7.23 -4.66 -9.03
N PHE A 102 7.38 -5.98 -9.14
CA PHE A 102 6.30 -6.89 -8.77
C PHE A 102 6.38 -7.20 -7.27
N VAL A 103 5.23 -7.12 -6.61
CA VAL A 103 5.06 -7.47 -5.20
C VAL A 103 3.94 -8.48 -5.04
N THR A 104 3.94 -9.21 -3.92
CA THR A 104 2.88 -10.17 -3.59
C THR A 104 1.55 -9.45 -3.28
N PRO A 105 0.39 -10.13 -3.36
CA PRO A 105 -0.92 -9.53 -3.03
C PRO A 105 -0.96 -8.92 -1.64
N MET A 106 -0.29 -9.58 -0.69
CA MET A 106 -0.21 -9.15 0.69
C MET A 106 0.63 -7.89 0.85
N VAL A 107 1.79 -7.81 0.18
CA VAL A 107 2.62 -6.59 0.19
C VAL A 107 1.87 -5.42 -0.43
N TRP A 108 1.26 -5.60 -1.61
CA TRP A 108 0.41 -4.58 -2.23
C TRP A 108 -0.66 -4.07 -1.27
N SER A 109 -1.39 -4.99 -0.63
CA SER A 109 -2.48 -4.66 0.29
C SER A 109 -2.00 -3.92 1.54
N VAL A 110 -0.84 -4.29 2.11
CA VAL A 110 -0.24 -3.58 3.25
C VAL A 110 0.14 -2.16 2.87
N LEU A 111 0.82 -1.98 1.74
CA LEU A 111 1.23 -0.66 1.25
C LEU A 111 0.00 0.23 1.01
N ALA A 112 -1.02 -0.32 0.35
CA ALA A 112 -2.28 0.38 0.11
C ALA A 112 -3.04 0.73 1.40
N ALA A 113 -3.06 -0.16 2.40
CA ALA A 113 -3.72 0.12 3.69
C ALA A 113 -2.98 1.19 4.51
N LEU A 114 -1.65 1.25 4.41
CA LEU A 114 -0.82 2.19 5.17
C LEU A 114 -0.74 3.58 4.53
N HIS A 115 -0.69 3.65 3.20
CA HIS A 115 -0.42 4.89 2.45
C HIS A 115 -1.54 5.33 1.51
N GLY A 116 -2.52 4.45 1.28
CA GLY A 116 -3.60 4.65 0.32
C GLY A 116 -3.34 3.93 -1.02
N PRO A 117 -4.37 3.36 -1.67
CA PRO A 117 -4.23 2.61 -2.92
C PRO A 117 -3.94 3.50 -4.15
N GLY A 118 -4.10 4.82 -4.02
CA GLY A 118 -4.12 5.74 -5.16
C GLY A 118 -5.45 5.69 -5.92
N ASP A 119 -5.46 6.36 -7.06
CA ASP A 119 -6.55 6.47 -8.03
C ASP A 119 -6.30 5.65 -9.31
N ALA A 120 -5.05 5.23 -9.56
CA ALA A 120 -4.74 4.30 -10.64
C ALA A 120 -5.21 2.87 -10.30
N PRO A 121 -5.79 2.12 -11.25
CA PRO A 121 -6.20 0.74 -10.99
C PRO A 121 -4.98 -0.15 -10.69
N PRO A 122 -5.12 -1.17 -9.81
CA PRO A 122 -4.05 -2.12 -9.57
C PRO A 122 -3.72 -2.92 -10.85
N ILE A 123 -2.44 -3.13 -11.10
CA ILE A 123 -1.95 -3.88 -12.27
C ILE A 123 -1.53 -5.27 -11.82
N ALA A 124 -2.42 -6.25 -12.01
CA ALA A 124 -2.23 -7.63 -11.53
C ALA A 124 -1.87 -8.61 -12.68
N ARG A 125 -0.95 -9.55 -12.43
CA ARG A 125 -0.50 -10.56 -13.40
C ARG A 125 -0.23 -11.90 -12.73
N PHE A 126 -0.58 -13.01 -13.39
CA PHE A 126 -0.33 -14.35 -12.84
C PHE A 126 1.15 -14.75 -12.80
N ILE A 127 1.96 -14.16 -13.67
CA ILE A 127 3.39 -14.42 -13.77
C ILE A 127 4.19 -13.10 -13.70
N LEU A 128 5.52 -13.21 -13.56
CA LEU A 128 6.45 -12.07 -13.54
C LEU A 128 6.66 -11.46 -14.94
N ASP A 129 5.57 -11.08 -15.59
CA ASP A 129 5.54 -10.38 -16.88
C ASP A 129 4.34 -9.43 -16.90
N ILE A 130 4.59 -8.12 -17.05
CA ILE A 130 3.55 -7.09 -17.06
C ILE A 130 2.66 -7.13 -18.31
N TYR A 131 3.07 -7.85 -19.34
CA TYR A 131 2.31 -8.07 -20.56
C TYR A 131 1.55 -9.40 -20.57
N SER A 132 1.66 -10.20 -19.50
CA SER A 132 0.92 -11.47 -19.40
C SER A 132 -0.58 -11.26 -19.18
N GLU A 133 -1.31 -12.37 -19.13
CA GLU A 133 -2.71 -12.40 -18.75
C GLU A 133 -2.94 -11.78 -17.36
N ALA A 134 -4.03 -11.01 -17.27
CA ALA A 134 -4.52 -10.37 -16.05
C ALA A 134 -5.72 -11.17 -15.51
N PRO A 135 -5.95 -11.21 -14.19
CA PRO A 135 -7.18 -11.76 -13.64
C PRO A 135 -8.40 -10.94 -14.08
N GLU A 136 -9.53 -11.60 -14.28
CA GLU A 136 -10.81 -10.95 -14.62
C GLU A 136 -11.33 -10.07 -13.49
N ASP A 137 -11.17 -10.51 -12.23
CA ASP A 137 -11.55 -9.76 -11.03
C ASP A 137 -10.36 -9.60 -10.07
N VAL A 138 -9.72 -8.44 -10.15
CA VAL A 138 -8.60 -8.08 -9.27
C VAL A 138 -9.05 -7.95 -7.81
N SER A 139 -10.29 -7.53 -7.57
CA SER A 139 -10.82 -7.38 -6.21
C SER A 139 -11.08 -8.71 -5.54
N GLU A 140 -11.51 -9.73 -6.29
CA GLU A 140 -11.62 -11.11 -5.80
C GLU A 140 -10.24 -11.62 -5.35
N VAL A 141 -9.22 -11.47 -6.21
CA VAL A 141 -7.84 -11.89 -5.90
C VAL A 141 -7.28 -11.18 -4.66
N LEU A 142 -7.62 -9.90 -4.47
CA LEU A 142 -7.16 -9.11 -3.34
C LEU A 142 -8.02 -9.26 -2.07
N HIS A 143 -9.17 -9.93 -2.11
CA HIS A 143 -10.16 -9.86 -1.03
C HIS A 143 -9.57 -10.26 0.33
N GLU A 144 -9.00 -11.46 0.42
CA GLU A 144 -8.40 -11.98 1.65
C GLU A 144 -7.22 -11.12 2.11
N ALA A 145 -6.34 -10.74 1.17
CA ALA A 145 -5.16 -9.94 1.45
C ALA A 145 -5.51 -8.53 1.96
N LYS A 146 -6.54 -7.88 1.42
CA LYS A 146 -7.03 -6.56 1.85
C LYS A 146 -7.60 -6.59 3.27
N VAL A 147 -8.41 -7.61 3.58
CA VAL A 147 -8.98 -7.78 4.92
C VAL A 147 -7.85 -7.96 5.95
N GLN A 148 -6.91 -8.84 5.65
CA GLN A 148 -5.75 -9.09 6.52
C GLN A 148 -4.87 -7.84 6.66
N ALA A 149 -4.56 -7.16 5.56
CA ALA A 149 -3.72 -5.97 5.54
C ALA A 149 -4.30 -4.83 6.38
N THR A 150 -5.62 -4.64 6.31
CA THR A 150 -6.32 -3.61 7.09
C THR A 150 -6.14 -3.84 8.58
N GLY A 151 -6.34 -5.08 9.06
CA GLY A 151 -6.11 -5.42 10.47
C GLY A 151 -4.65 -5.25 10.91
N LEU A 152 -3.70 -5.65 10.07
CA LEU A 152 -2.27 -5.48 10.33
C LEU A 152 -1.86 -4.00 10.37
N ALA A 153 -2.35 -3.19 9.45
CA ALA A 153 -2.09 -1.75 9.39
C ALA A 153 -2.64 -1.02 10.61
N THR A 154 -3.87 -1.35 11.04
CA THR A 154 -4.46 -0.81 12.28
C THR A 154 -3.62 -1.20 13.49
N SER A 155 -3.29 -2.48 13.66
CA SER A 155 -2.47 -2.95 14.80
C SER A 155 -1.08 -2.32 14.81
N LEU A 156 -0.50 -2.07 13.63
CA LEU A 156 0.79 -1.39 13.51
C LEU A 156 0.67 0.07 13.99
N ARG A 157 -0.32 0.82 13.50
CA ARG A 157 -0.57 2.22 13.90
C ARG A 157 -0.85 2.37 15.39
N GLU A 158 -1.60 1.44 15.98
CA GLU A 158 -1.87 1.39 17.41
C GLU A 158 -0.58 1.25 18.24
N LYS A 159 0.34 0.36 17.82
CA LYS A 159 1.64 0.18 18.48
C LYS A 159 2.56 1.40 18.39
N CYS A 160 2.30 2.28 17.44
CA CYS A 160 3.07 3.50 17.25
C CYS A 160 2.46 4.70 18.01
N GLN A 161 1.31 4.55 18.68
CA GLN A 161 0.72 5.66 19.43
C GLN A 161 1.51 5.93 20.71
N VAL A 162 1.88 7.20 20.91
CA VAL A 162 2.54 7.70 22.11
C VAL A 162 1.68 8.80 22.71
N GLU A 163 1.42 8.74 24.01
CA GLU A 163 0.67 9.77 24.72
C GLU A 163 1.47 11.08 24.77
N ASN A 164 0.87 12.17 24.30
CA ASN A 164 1.46 13.50 24.35
C ASN A 164 1.43 13.98 25.82
N LYS A 165 2.59 14.38 26.32
CA LYS A 165 2.76 14.93 27.68
C LYS A 165 2.28 16.38 27.80
#